data_AF-A0A7K4JSB6-F1
#
_entry.id   AF-A0A7K4JSB6-F1
#
_cell.length_a   1.000
_cell.length_b   1.000
_cell.length_c   1.000
_cell.angle_alpha   90.00
_cell.angle_beta   90.00
_cell.angle_gamma   90.00
#
_symmetry.space_group_name_H-M   'P 1'
#
loop_
_entity.id
_entity.type
_entity.pdbx_description
1 polymer ?
#
loop_
_entity_poly.entity_id
_entity_poly.type
_entity_poly.pdbx_seq_one_letter_code
_entity_poly.pdbx_strand_id
1 'polypeptide(L)'
;ASRFCTAFNNQTGFLCNDGATCILARQVCDGVSNCRNREDEQEKLCGDLPSSLPGYLVFRCSNPTYWIYADQRCNGMNDCGDCSDEMGSCKC
;
A
#
# COMPACT_ATOMS: atom_id res chain seq x y z
N ALA A 1 14.78 -6.65 -8.29
CA ALA A 1 15.11 -5.89 -7.07
C ALA A 1 13.83 -5.64 -6.30
N SER A 2 13.73 -6.14 -5.08
CA SER A 2 12.54 -6.01 -4.23
C SER A 2 12.46 -4.56 -3.73
N ARG A 3 11.50 -3.76 -4.22
CA ARG A 3 11.34 -2.33 -3.89
C ARG A 3 10.53 -2.10 -2.61
N PHE A 4 10.75 -2.96 -1.63
CA PHE A 4 10.10 -2.91 -0.33
C PHE A 4 10.86 -1.96 0.60
N CYS A 5 10.14 -1.10 1.31
CA CYS A 5 10.67 -0.35 2.44
C CYS A 5 9.66 -0.35 3.58
N THR A 6 10.15 -0.05 4.79
CA THR A 6 9.29 0.16 5.95
C THR A 6 9.23 1.65 6.20
N ALA A 7 8.04 2.23 6.05
CA ALA A 7 7.81 3.66 6.22
C ALA A 7 7.69 4.01 7.73
N PHE A 8 7.25 5.23 8.03
CA PHE A 8 6.98 5.64 9.41
C PHE A 8 5.99 4.67 10.08
N ASN A 9 6.22 4.36 11.35
CA ASN A 9 5.36 3.51 12.18
C ASN A 9 5.33 2.01 11.82
N ASN A 10 6.42 1.47 11.25
CA ASN A 10 6.57 0.05 10.91
C ASN A 10 5.57 -0.46 9.86
N GLN A 11 5.04 0.46 9.06
CA GLN A 11 4.07 0.14 8.03
C GLN A 11 4.75 -0.15 6.68
N THR A 12 4.03 -0.88 5.82
CA THR A 12 4.55 -1.28 4.52
C THR A 12 4.62 -0.09 3.57
N GLY A 13 5.81 0.18 3.05
CA GLY A 13 6.09 1.26 2.12
C GLY A 13 6.63 0.79 0.78
N PHE A 14 6.54 1.68 -0.20
CA PHE A 14 7.14 1.54 -1.52
C PHE A 14 8.42 2.36 -1.61
N LEU A 15 9.50 1.69 -2.04
CA LEU A 15 10.77 2.35 -2.28
C LEU A 15 10.82 2.91 -3.71
N CYS A 16 10.93 4.24 -3.80
CA CYS A 16 11.13 4.95 -5.05
C CYS A 16 12.47 4.58 -5.71
N ASN A 17 12.66 4.92 -7.00
CA ASN A 17 13.79 4.42 -7.79
C ASN A 17 15.10 5.11 -7.43
N ASP A 18 15.01 6.24 -6.73
CA ASP A 18 16.14 6.92 -6.13
C ASP A 18 16.73 6.16 -4.92
N GLY A 19 16.03 5.16 -4.39
CA GLY A 19 16.50 4.32 -3.28
C GLY A 19 16.60 5.04 -1.93
N ALA A 20 16.19 6.31 -1.84
CA ALA A 20 16.17 7.10 -0.61
C ALA A 20 14.74 7.44 -0.17
N THR A 21 13.81 7.60 -1.12
CA THR A 21 12.43 8.00 -0.86
C THR A 21 11.59 6.76 -0.61
N CYS A 22 11.13 6.60 0.63
CA CYS A 22 10.19 5.57 1.04
C CYS A 22 8.84 6.23 1.30
N ILE A 23 7.82 5.80 0.55
CA ILE A 23 6.46 6.33 0.66
C ILE A 23 5.55 5.24 1.21
N LEU A 24 4.44 5.61 1.85
CA LEU A 24 3.49 4.62 2.38
C LEU A 24 2.79 3.90 1.21
N ALA A 25 2.36 2.66 1.40
CA ALA A 25 1.64 1.93 0.35
C ALA A 25 0.41 2.72 -0.14
N ARG A 26 -0.32 3.39 0.77
CA ARG A 26 -1.48 4.24 0.46
C ARG A 26 -1.18 5.50 -0.36
N GLN A 27 0.10 5.87 -0.49
CA GLN A 27 0.56 6.99 -1.32
C GLN A 27 0.91 6.53 -2.74
N VAL A 28 0.70 5.25 -3.06
CA VAL A 28 0.91 4.72 -4.40
C VAL A 28 -0.41 4.78 -5.15
N CYS A 29 -0.45 5.47 -6.28
CA CYS A 29 -1.65 5.72 -7.08
C CYS A 29 -2.70 6.57 -6.33
N ASP A 30 -2.26 7.51 -5.51
CA ASP A 30 -3.13 8.44 -4.76
C ASP A 30 -3.38 9.76 -5.52
N GLY A 31 -2.80 9.90 -6.73
CA GLY A 31 -2.86 11.10 -7.55
C GLY A 31 -1.78 12.14 -7.20
N VAL A 32 -0.93 11.86 -6.21
CA VAL A 32 0.15 12.74 -5.75
C VAL A 32 1.49 12.11 -6.06
N SER A 33 2.33 12.83 -6.78
CA SER A 33 3.70 12.37 -7.00
C SER A 33 4.55 12.57 -5.74
N ASN A 34 4.70 11.51 -4.95
CA ASN A 34 5.61 11.47 -3.82
C ASN A 34 7.02 11.06 -4.25
N CYS A 35 7.15 10.18 -5.25
CA CYS A 35 8.46 9.82 -5.79
C CYS A 35 9.00 10.88 -6.77
N ARG A 36 10.33 11.01 -6.83
CA ARG A 36 11.03 11.98 -7.71
C ARG A 36 10.68 11.81 -9.19
N ASN A 37 10.48 10.58 -9.65
CA ASN A 37 10.10 10.28 -11.04
C ASN A 37 8.61 9.92 -11.20
N ARG A 38 7.77 10.24 -10.21
CA ARG A 38 6.35 9.87 -10.18
C ARG A 38 6.09 8.37 -10.43
N GLU A 39 7.01 7.50 -10.02
CA GLU A 39 6.89 6.06 -10.26
C GLU A 39 5.78 5.38 -9.48
N ASP A 40 5.45 5.95 -8.33
CA ASP A 40 4.24 5.73 -7.55
C ASP A 40 2.94 6.05 -8.31
N GLU A 41 2.99 7.00 -9.26
CA GLU A 41 1.84 7.48 -10.04
C GLU A 41 1.92 7.12 -11.53
N GLN A 42 2.85 6.25 -11.92
CA GLN A 42 2.99 5.84 -13.31
C GLN A 42 1.85 4.89 -13.71
N GLU A 43 1.30 5.05 -14.92
CA GLU A 43 0.27 4.13 -15.45
C GLU A 43 0.74 2.68 -15.52
N LYS A 44 2.06 2.44 -15.62
CA LYS A 44 2.61 1.08 -15.54
C LYS A 44 2.37 0.39 -14.19
N LEU A 45 2.16 1.17 -13.13
CA LEU A 45 1.92 0.72 -11.77
C LEU A 45 0.44 0.87 -11.37
N CYS A 46 -0.21 1.94 -11.84
CA CYS A 46 -1.60 2.28 -11.50
C CYS A 46 -2.64 1.86 -12.55
N GLY A 47 -2.21 1.36 -13.70
CA GLY A 47 -3.11 1.08 -14.83
C GLY A 47 -4.04 -0.12 -14.65
N ASP A 48 -3.65 -1.09 -13.82
CA ASP A 48 -4.48 -2.28 -13.52
C ASP A 48 -4.49 -2.54 -12.01
N LEU A 49 -5.11 -1.65 -11.23
CA LEU A 49 -5.22 -1.82 -9.78
C LEU A 49 -6.23 -2.92 -9.42
N PRO A 50 -5.91 -3.84 -8.49
CA PRO A 50 -4.66 -3.98 -7.73
C PRO A 50 -3.61 -4.94 -8.33
N SER A 51 -3.84 -5.53 -9.51
CA SER A 51 -2.93 -6.55 -10.10
C SER A 51 -1.57 -6.02 -10.53
N SER A 52 -1.51 -4.76 -10.93
CA SER A 52 -0.31 -4.04 -11.36
C SER A 52 0.56 -3.64 -10.17
N LEU A 53 -0.05 -3.51 -8.99
CA LEU A 53 0.69 -3.26 -7.76
C LEU A 53 1.45 -4.51 -7.31
N PRO A 54 2.65 -4.32 -6.73
CA PRO A 54 3.35 -5.38 -6.04
C PRO A 54 2.49 -5.99 -4.94
N GLY A 55 2.47 -7.33 -4.85
CA GLY A 55 1.66 -8.04 -3.86
C GLY A 55 1.99 -7.72 -2.39
N TYR A 56 3.16 -7.13 -2.10
CA TYR A 56 3.46 -6.66 -0.74
C TYR A 56 2.80 -5.32 -0.40
N LEU A 57 2.36 -4.53 -1.39
CA LEU A 57 1.62 -3.28 -1.19
C LEU A 57 0.11 -3.48 -1.15
N VAL A 58 -0.38 -4.65 -1.57
CA VAL A 58 -1.80 -4.96 -1.67
C VAL A 58 -2.18 -5.94 -0.58
N PHE A 59 -3.26 -5.64 0.12
CA PHE A 59 -3.89 -6.58 1.04
C PHE A 59 -5.34 -6.81 0.62
N ARG A 60 -5.72 -8.08 0.49
CA ARG A 60 -7.09 -8.46 0.17
C ARG A 60 -7.85 -8.70 1.46
N CYS A 61 -8.99 -8.04 1.55
CA CYS A 61 -9.96 -8.24 2.61
C CYS A 61 -10.52 -9.67 2.62
N SER A 62 -11.31 -10.00 3.65
CA SER A 62 -12.07 -11.26 3.64
C SER A 62 -13.02 -11.34 2.44
N ASN A 63 -13.48 -10.19 1.94
CA ASN A 63 -14.16 -10.11 0.65
C ASN A 63 -13.12 -9.93 -0.49
N PRO A 64 -13.02 -10.87 -1.44
CA PRO A 64 -12.03 -10.79 -2.52
C PRO A 64 -12.25 -9.62 -3.50
N THR A 65 -13.44 -9.00 -3.46
CA THR A 65 -13.75 -7.79 -4.24
C THR A 65 -13.17 -6.53 -3.60
N TYR A 66 -12.98 -6.52 -2.28
CA TYR A 66 -12.38 -5.40 -1.57
C TYR A 66 -10.89 -5.65 -1.32
N TRP A 67 -10.11 -4.61 -1.54
CA TRP A 67 -8.68 -4.61 -1.27
C TRP A 67 -8.31 -3.25 -0.70
N ILE A 68 -7.25 -3.26 0.11
CA ILE A 68 -6.70 -2.09 0.75
C ILE A 68 -5.18 -2.10 0.57
N TYR A 69 -4.54 -0.98 0.87
CA TYR A 69 -3.09 -0.92 0.91
C TYR A 69 -2.54 -1.69 2.11
N ALA A 70 -1.37 -2.32 1.95
CA ALA A 70 -0.73 -3.11 3.01
C ALA A 70 -0.33 -2.28 4.24
N ASP A 71 -0.17 -0.96 4.06
CA ASP A 71 0.01 0.04 5.12
C ASP A 71 -1.21 0.19 6.04
N GLN A 72 -2.40 -0.02 5.48
CA GLN A 72 -3.68 0.14 6.15
C GLN A 72 -4.09 -1.07 6.98
N ARG A 73 -3.27 -2.12 7.00
CA ARG A 73 -3.49 -3.24 7.91
C ARG A 73 -3.05 -2.83 9.30
N CYS A 74 -3.87 -3.16 10.29
CA CYS A 74 -3.53 -2.92 11.69
C CYS A 74 -3.23 -1.45 12.01
N ASN A 75 -3.85 -0.51 11.29
CA ASN A 75 -3.68 0.93 11.50
C ASN A 75 -4.69 1.48 12.52
N GLY A 76 -5.57 0.64 13.09
CA GLY A 76 -6.62 1.03 14.02
C GLY A 76 -7.85 1.64 13.34
N MET A 77 -7.95 1.58 12.02
CA MET A 77 -9.10 2.00 11.22
C MET A 77 -9.65 0.81 10.44
N ASN A 78 -10.97 0.71 10.36
CA ASN A 78 -11.63 -0.31 9.56
C ASN A 78 -11.74 0.16 8.11
N ASP A 79 -10.66 0.01 7.34
CA ASP A 79 -10.61 0.36 5.92
C ASP A 79 -11.34 -0.68 5.06
N CYS A 80 -11.42 -1.92 5.54
CA CYS A 80 -12.14 -2.98 4.85
C CYS A 80 -13.67 -2.90 4.98
N GLY A 81 -14.18 -2.22 5.99
CA GLY A 81 -15.60 -2.15 6.35
C GLY A 81 -16.07 -3.31 7.24
N ASP A 82 -15.45 -4.49 7.12
CA ASP A 82 -15.74 -5.69 7.92
C ASP A 82 -14.65 -6.04 8.95
N CYS A 83 -13.73 -5.10 9.23
CA CYS A 83 -12.62 -5.23 10.18
C CYS A 83 -11.61 -6.33 9.82
N SER A 84 -11.65 -6.90 8.61
CA SER A 84 -10.72 -7.97 8.21
C SER A 84 -9.25 -7.54 8.20
N ASP A 85 -8.99 -6.26 7.94
CA ASP A 85 -7.71 -5.58 7.96
C ASP A 85 -7.18 -5.31 9.37
N GLU A 86 -8.08 -5.25 10.35
CA GLU A 86 -7.81 -5.04 11.77
C GLU A 86 -8.08 -6.30 12.62
N MET A 87 -8.40 -7.44 11.99
CA MET A 87 -8.75 -8.67 12.69
C MET A 87 -7.50 -9.43 13.16
N GLY A 88 -7.54 -10.00 14.37
CA GLY A 88 -6.48 -10.86 14.92
C GLY A 88 -5.71 -10.20 16.06
N SER A 89 -4.39 -10.02 15.92
CA SER A 89 -3.55 -9.31 16.90
C SER A 89 -3.70 -7.78 16.85
N CYS A 90 -4.50 -7.30 15.90
CA CYS A 90 -4.81 -5.90 15.69
C CYS A 90 -6.22 -5.63 16.22
N LYS A 91 -6.53 -4.39 16.56
CA LYS A 91 -7.77 -4.05 17.24
C LYS A 91 -8.59 -3.11 16.36
N CYS A 92 -9.70 -3.63 15.85
CA CYS A 92 -10.94 -2.87 15.83
C CYS A 92 -11.44 -2.64 17.27
#